data_AF-A0A2R4VZ09-F1
#
_entry.id   AF-A0A2R4VZ09-F1
#
_cell.length_a   1.000
_cell.length_b   1.000
_cell.length_c   1.000
_cell.angle_alpha   90.00
_cell.angle_beta   90.00
_cell.angle_gamma   90.00
#
_symmetry.space_group_name_H-M   'P 1'
#
loop_
_entity.id
_entity.type
_entity.pdbx_description
1 polymer ?
#
loop_
_entity_poly.entity_id
_entity_poly.type
_entity_poly.pdbx_seq_one_letter_code
_entity_poly.pdbx_strand_id
1 'polypeptide(L)'
;MSFYTHIAFSLLFIQLVRILLPYDVKIDVFFYILCVFSNLICFTPVILFKIRKSSTFTIFNKLTVNQQEIIDFTNSILCYLIFSLLINLAFFIFKLNTSYLLSLEIGYISHLILESFSVTGVRLLYPSFIRFSLITKKDAAFRGFMPGSKVEKILAGIFILLFVICLPTESYKKIIHSIIQNPVGALSDVKYEASEKETIVNLKGIHNVTHEKINKQFKACGWIGANSLIVEDTETGYLYSVGKGITDNIQPFSMEEKTGDNILISNKNISVYRTNIRKIISDIESSITDPDTRAFITGELYIDDEHYHIASYPTQYNPIKLNQKRIELQFARLEDLDRLKNTHITSGKLAIRYEKKVYKDVAHASELNYTSEKKNYTDKNIPENINKITVRFNALDISDIKVKVGQKVKKGDILVISSKEQDALKLENNKNYIDFSKLNNSIEKIQANYKEKLESKYKELELNKNLYREGLISEQAVKNIENDISNLKANEELEIASIQSEQAKLSVQIENNNRHIERLNIFSPIDGEVSNISVNFNDGVISGSLSVE
;
A
#
# COMPACT_ATOMS: atom_id res chain seq x y z
N MET A 1 -6.89 -19.70 31.05
CA MET A 1 -6.56 -18.47 31.82
C MET A 1 -7.83 -17.68 32.15
N SER A 2 -7.76 -16.65 33.00
CA SER A 2 -8.84 -15.70 33.30
C SER A 2 -9.11 -14.73 32.14
N PHE A 3 -10.29 -14.11 32.19
CA PHE A 3 -10.74 -13.12 31.20
C PHE A 3 -9.81 -11.89 31.09
N TYR A 4 -9.30 -11.40 32.22
CA TYR A 4 -8.44 -10.22 32.25
C TYR A 4 -7.09 -10.46 31.56
N THR A 5 -6.50 -11.64 31.79
CA THR A 5 -5.23 -12.03 31.14
C THR A 5 -5.38 -12.14 29.63
N HIS A 6 -6.53 -12.65 29.16
CA HIS A 6 -6.85 -12.73 27.74
C HIS A 6 -6.92 -11.35 27.08
N ILE A 7 -7.62 -10.40 27.69
CA ILE A 7 -7.68 -9.01 27.19
C ILE A 7 -6.28 -8.40 27.18
N ALA A 8 -5.56 -8.47 28.30
CA ALA A 8 -4.24 -7.87 28.44
C ALA A 8 -3.23 -8.44 27.44
N PHE A 9 -3.23 -9.76 27.25
CA PHE A 9 -2.36 -10.42 26.28
C PHE A 9 -2.76 -10.07 24.84
N SER A 10 -4.06 -10.02 24.51
CA SER A 10 -4.52 -9.63 23.17
C SER A 10 -4.02 -8.24 22.82
N LEU A 11 -4.16 -7.28 23.73
CA LEU A 11 -3.67 -5.91 23.54
C LEU A 11 -2.15 -5.87 23.28
N LEU A 12 -1.37 -6.57 24.11
CA LEU A 12 0.08 -6.68 23.92
C LEU A 12 0.45 -7.37 22.59
N PHE A 13 -0.24 -8.45 22.26
CA PHE A 13 0.03 -9.25 21.07
C PHE A 13 -0.24 -8.45 19.79
N ILE A 14 -1.28 -7.61 19.77
CA ILE A 14 -1.51 -6.66 18.67
C ILE A 14 -0.30 -5.74 18.50
N GLN A 15 0.30 -5.23 19.58
CA GLN A 15 1.49 -4.37 19.45
C GLN A 15 2.69 -5.12 18.87
N LEU A 16 2.86 -6.40 19.23
CA LEU A 16 3.91 -7.24 18.64
C LEU A 16 3.66 -7.48 17.15
N VAL A 17 2.42 -7.80 16.76
CA VAL A 17 2.07 -7.99 15.35
C VAL A 17 2.17 -6.68 14.57
N ARG A 18 1.80 -5.54 15.16
CA ARG A 18 1.88 -4.21 14.56
C ARG A 18 3.28 -3.85 14.07
N ILE A 19 4.32 -4.33 14.75
CA ILE A 19 5.71 -4.15 14.29
C ILE A 19 5.89 -4.75 12.89
N LEU A 20 5.27 -5.90 12.63
CA LEU A 20 5.38 -6.62 11.37
C LEU A 20 4.44 -6.07 10.29
N LEU A 21 3.47 -5.23 10.66
CA LEU A 21 2.52 -4.64 9.72
C LEU A 21 3.12 -3.42 9.01
N PRO A 22 2.87 -3.24 7.71
CA PRO A 22 3.28 -2.04 7.00
C PRO A 22 2.57 -0.78 7.55
N TYR A 23 3.20 0.39 7.40
CA TYR A 23 2.74 1.67 7.99
C TYR A 23 1.39 2.17 7.48
N ASP A 24 0.93 1.65 6.33
CA ASP A 24 -0.34 1.99 5.70
C ASP A 24 -1.56 1.34 6.40
N VAL A 25 -1.35 0.31 7.22
CA VAL A 25 -2.42 -0.31 8.02
C VAL A 25 -2.82 0.63 9.15
N LYS A 26 -3.99 1.27 9.01
CA LYS A 26 -4.58 2.12 10.05
C LYS A 26 -5.03 1.27 11.23
N ILE A 27 -4.32 1.38 12.34
CA ILE A 27 -4.67 0.74 13.61
C ILE A 27 -5.32 1.80 14.51
N ASP A 28 -6.64 1.80 14.53
CA ASP A 28 -7.44 2.68 15.37
C ASP A 28 -8.00 1.94 16.61
N VAL A 29 -8.80 2.63 17.41
CA VAL A 29 -9.41 2.04 18.62
C VAL A 29 -10.30 0.85 18.28
N PHE A 30 -11.00 0.88 17.14
CA PHE A 30 -11.85 -0.23 16.70
C PHE A 30 -11.03 -1.48 16.38
N PHE A 31 -9.84 -1.33 15.81
CA PHE A 31 -8.91 -2.44 15.61
C PHE A 31 -8.59 -3.16 16.93
N TYR A 32 -8.31 -2.45 18.01
CA TYR A 32 -8.06 -3.08 19.32
C TYR A 32 -9.31 -3.77 19.88
N ILE A 33 -10.47 -3.12 19.78
CA ILE A 33 -11.75 -3.67 20.28
C ILE A 33 -12.08 -4.97 19.56
N LEU A 34 -11.95 -5.02 18.23
CA LEU A 34 -12.25 -6.22 17.44
C LEU A 34 -11.30 -7.37 17.78
N CYS A 35 -10.01 -7.09 17.96
CA CYS A 35 -9.06 -8.13 18.34
C CYS A 35 -9.37 -8.71 19.72
N VAL A 36 -9.70 -7.85 20.70
CA VAL A 36 -10.14 -8.30 22.02
C VAL A 36 -11.44 -9.10 21.91
N PHE A 37 -12.41 -8.60 21.14
CA PHE A 37 -13.68 -9.28 20.93
C PHE A 37 -13.49 -10.68 20.32
N SER A 38 -12.64 -10.81 19.30
CA SER A 38 -12.33 -12.11 18.68
C SER A 38 -11.66 -13.09 19.65
N ASN A 39 -10.70 -12.62 20.45
CA ASN A 39 -10.09 -13.43 21.50
C ASN A 39 -11.16 -13.96 22.47
N LEU A 40 -12.15 -13.13 22.83
CA LEU A 40 -13.25 -13.52 23.70
C LEU A 40 -14.28 -14.45 23.02
N ILE A 41 -14.52 -14.32 21.72
CA ILE A 41 -15.39 -15.23 20.96
C ILE A 41 -14.87 -16.67 21.04
N CYS A 42 -13.58 -16.89 21.26
CA CYS A 42 -13.03 -18.23 21.44
C CYS A 42 -13.58 -18.95 22.69
N PHE A 43 -14.22 -18.25 23.63
CA PHE A 43 -14.98 -18.86 24.73
C PHE A 43 -16.36 -19.37 24.32
N THR A 44 -16.91 -18.91 23.19
CA THR A 44 -18.28 -19.22 22.73
C THR A 44 -18.53 -20.68 22.33
N PRO A 45 -17.57 -21.50 21.87
CA PRO A 45 -17.79 -22.94 21.68
C PRO A 45 -18.27 -23.63 22.96
N VAL A 46 -17.82 -23.17 24.15
CA VAL A 46 -18.31 -23.66 25.45
C VAL A 46 -19.79 -23.31 25.68
N ILE A 47 -20.25 -22.19 25.11
CA ILE A 47 -21.65 -21.72 25.20
C ILE A 47 -22.55 -22.46 24.21
N LEU A 48 -22.11 -22.66 22.96
CA LEU A 48 -22.84 -23.44 21.95
C LEU A 48 -22.99 -24.91 22.35
N PHE A 49 -21.98 -25.52 22.96
CA PHE A 49 -22.10 -26.87 23.53
C PHE A 49 -22.97 -26.93 24.80
N LYS A 50 -23.18 -25.82 25.51
CA LYS A 50 -24.16 -25.74 26.62
C LYS A 50 -25.61 -25.74 26.11
N ILE A 51 -25.88 -25.21 24.91
CA ILE A 51 -27.20 -25.22 24.26
C ILE A 51 -27.62 -26.65 23.86
N ARG A 52 -26.67 -27.59 23.78
CA ARG A 52 -26.86 -29.02 23.49
C ARG A 52 -27.74 -29.78 24.50
N LYS A 53 -28.13 -29.15 25.62
CA LYS A 53 -29.17 -29.69 26.52
C LYS A 53 -30.61 -29.50 26.00
N SER A 54 -30.79 -28.84 24.85
CA SER A 54 -32.08 -28.80 24.14
C SER A 54 -32.24 -30.05 23.25
N SER A 55 -33.39 -30.71 23.34
CA SER A 55 -33.64 -32.13 23.02
C SER A 55 -33.56 -32.55 21.55
N THR A 56 -33.19 -31.68 20.61
CA THR A 56 -33.37 -31.93 19.16
C THR A 56 -32.14 -32.42 18.39
N PHE A 57 -30.95 -32.52 19.00
CA PHE A 57 -29.73 -32.98 18.30
C PHE A 57 -29.14 -34.27 18.89
N THR A 58 -29.84 -35.40 18.71
CA THR A 58 -29.47 -36.73 19.23
C THR A 58 -28.22 -37.34 18.60
N ILE A 59 -27.86 -37.02 17.36
CA ILE A 59 -26.66 -37.55 16.68
C ILE A 59 -25.36 -37.08 17.37
N PHE A 60 -25.42 -35.92 18.01
CA PHE A 60 -24.28 -35.29 18.66
C PHE A 60 -24.17 -35.65 20.16
N ASN A 61 -25.22 -36.22 20.77
CA ASN A 61 -25.24 -36.61 22.19
C ASN A 61 -24.36 -37.82 22.54
N LYS A 62 -23.89 -38.60 21.55
CA LYS A 62 -22.97 -39.73 21.80
C LYS A 62 -21.51 -39.32 22.01
N LEU A 63 -21.16 -38.06 21.78
CA LEU A 63 -19.85 -37.50 22.10
C LEU A 63 -19.96 -36.81 23.47
N THR A 64 -19.96 -37.59 24.54
CA THR A 64 -19.73 -37.10 25.91
C THR A 64 -18.27 -36.68 26.04
N VAL A 65 -17.95 -35.53 25.44
CA VAL A 65 -16.65 -34.87 25.66
C VAL A 65 -16.75 -34.18 27.02
N ASN A 66 -15.90 -34.61 27.96
CA ASN A 66 -15.83 -34.01 29.28
C ASN A 66 -15.49 -32.52 29.13
N GLN A 67 -16.04 -31.61 29.96
CA GLN A 67 -15.87 -30.16 29.76
C GLN A 67 -14.40 -29.69 29.72
N GLN A 68 -13.48 -30.48 30.28
CA GLN A 68 -12.03 -30.26 30.26
C GLN A 68 -11.31 -30.84 29.03
N GLU A 69 -12.02 -31.53 28.13
CA GLU A 69 -11.50 -32.18 26.92
C GLU A 69 -11.89 -31.46 25.63
N ILE A 70 -12.59 -30.32 25.72
CA ILE A 70 -13.12 -29.60 24.55
C ILE A 70 -12.06 -28.72 23.87
N ILE A 71 -10.99 -28.36 24.59
CA ILE A 71 -9.92 -27.49 24.07
C ILE A 71 -8.75 -28.34 23.58
N ASP A 72 -8.97 -29.01 22.45
CA ASP A 72 -7.92 -29.65 21.67
C ASP A 72 -7.48 -28.67 20.57
N PHE A 73 -6.18 -28.51 20.35
CA PHE A 73 -5.62 -27.59 19.35
C PHE A 73 -6.12 -27.94 17.93
N THR A 74 -6.45 -29.21 17.66
CA THR A 74 -7.17 -29.61 16.43
C THR A 74 -8.55 -28.95 16.32
N ASN A 75 -9.36 -28.99 17.39
CA ASN A 75 -10.69 -28.37 17.40
C ASN A 75 -10.57 -26.85 17.33
N SER A 76 -9.58 -26.27 18.00
CA SER A 76 -9.26 -24.85 17.90
C SER A 76 -8.84 -24.42 16.50
N ILE A 77 -8.00 -25.18 15.80
CA ILE A 77 -7.64 -24.90 14.40
C ILE A 77 -8.86 -25.07 13.49
N LEU A 78 -9.65 -26.12 13.66
CA LEU A 78 -10.86 -26.33 12.86
C LEU A 78 -11.86 -25.19 13.07
N CYS A 79 -12.07 -24.78 14.32
CA CYS A 79 -12.89 -23.63 14.65
C CYS A 79 -12.31 -22.34 14.07
N TYR A 80 -10.99 -22.15 14.09
CA TYR A 80 -10.32 -21.02 13.44
C TYR A 80 -10.59 -21.00 11.93
N LEU A 81 -10.45 -22.15 11.25
CA LEU A 81 -10.70 -22.24 9.81
C LEU A 81 -12.16 -21.92 9.46
N ILE A 82 -13.12 -22.45 10.22
CA ILE A 82 -14.54 -22.15 10.04
C ILE A 82 -14.82 -20.67 10.34
N PHE A 83 -14.27 -20.15 11.43
CA PHE A 83 -14.41 -18.75 11.82
C PHE A 83 -13.84 -17.79 10.77
N SER A 84 -12.61 -18.06 10.31
CA SER A 84 -11.94 -17.29 9.26
C SER A 84 -12.74 -17.37 7.96
N LEU A 85 -13.23 -18.55 7.54
CA LEU A 85 -14.09 -18.68 6.36
C LEU A 85 -15.37 -17.84 6.46
N LEU A 86 -16.09 -17.93 7.59
CA LEU A 86 -17.34 -17.21 7.80
C LEU A 86 -17.13 -15.69 7.86
N ILE A 87 -16.08 -15.22 8.52
CA ILE A 87 -15.78 -13.80 8.61
C ILE A 87 -15.27 -13.26 7.28
N ASN A 88 -14.40 -13.99 6.57
CA ASN A 88 -13.99 -13.61 5.22
C ASN A 88 -15.19 -13.47 4.29
N LEU A 89 -16.13 -14.42 4.33
CA LEU A 89 -17.37 -14.35 3.57
C LEU A 89 -18.22 -13.13 3.95
N ALA A 90 -18.39 -12.86 5.25
CA ALA A 90 -19.12 -11.67 5.71
C ALA A 90 -18.46 -10.37 5.24
N PHE A 91 -17.13 -10.25 5.40
CA PHE A 91 -16.37 -9.08 4.98
C PHE A 91 -16.44 -8.87 3.46
N PHE A 92 -16.42 -9.95 2.68
CA PHE A 92 -16.60 -9.92 1.24
C PHE A 92 -18.01 -9.44 0.85
N ILE A 93 -19.06 -10.00 1.45
CA ILE A 93 -20.46 -9.62 1.18
C ILE A 93 -20.73 -8.16 1.53
N PHE A 94 -20.23 -7.70 2.68
CA PHE A 94 -20.47 -6.35 3.18
C PHE A 94 -19.41 -5.32 2.75
N LYS A 95 -18.41 -5.72 1.95
CA LYS A 95 -17.29 -4.86 1.50
C LYS A 95 -16.62 -4.10 2.65
N LEU A 96 -16.40 -4.77 3.77
CA LEU A 96 -15.76 -4.17 4.95
C LEU A 96 -14.24 -4.04 4.75
N ASN A 97 -13.62 -3.15 5.52
CA ASN A 97 -12.17 -2.94 5.47
C ASN A 97 -11.42 -4.21 5.92
N THR A 98 -10.59 -4.77 5.04
CA THR A 98 -9.78 -5.98 5.29
C THR A 98 -8.80 -5.84 6.46
N SER A 99 -8.44 -4.61 6.85
CA SER A 99 -7.63 -4.39 8.06
C SER A 99 -8.34 -4.90 9.33
N TYR A 100 -9.66 -4.76 9.42
CA TYR A 100 -10.42 -5.25 10.57
C TYR A 100 -10.59 -6.78 10.59
N LEU A 101 -10.56 -7.42 9.41
CA LEU A 101 -10.50 -8.88 9.32
C LEU A 101 -9.22 -9.40 9.98
N LEU A 102 -8.08 -8.79 9.64
CA LEU A 102 -6.79 -9.12 10.24
C LEU A 102 -6.81 -8.99 11.77
N SER A 103 -7.44 -7.94 12.30
CA SER A 103 -7.62 -7.74 13.74
C SER A 103 -8.35 -8.94 14.39
N LEU A 104 -9.43 -9.42 13.77
CA LEU A 104 -10.16 -10.58 14.26
C LEU A 104 -9.29 -11.85 14.24
N GLU A 105 -8.53 -12.08 13.17
CA GLU A 105 -7.62 -13.24 13.08
C GLU A 105 -6.51 -13.19 14.13
N ILE A 106 -5.87 -12.02 14.33
CA ILE A 106 -4.85 -11.80 15.37
C ILE A 106 -5.44 -12.09 16.76
N GLY A 107 -6.68 -11.64 17.01
CA GLY A 107 -7.37 -11.89 18.27
C GLY A 107 -7.58 -13.37 18.55
N TYR A 108 -8.01 -14.12 17.54
CA TYR A 108 -8.20 -15.56 17.67
C TYR A 108 -6.86 -16.28 17.92
N ILE A 109 -5.83 -15.96 17.16
CA ILE A 109 -4.48 -16.56 17.31
C ILE A 109 -3.90 -16.25 18.69
N SER A 110 -4.08 -15.02 19.19
CA SER A 110 -3.61 -14.63 20.51
C SER A 110 -4.22 -15.48 21.63
N HIS A 111 -5.48 -15.91 21.47
CA HIS A 111 -6.14 -16.82 22.41
C HIS A 111 -5.43 -18.18 22.45
N LEU A 112 -5.15 -18.77 21.29
CA LEU A 112 -4.48 -20.07 21.18
C LEU A 112 -3.07 -20.05 21.76
N ILE A 113 -2.33 -18.98 21.48
CA ILE A 113 -1.00 -18.77 22.03
C ILE A 113 -1.07 -18.67 23.55
N LEU A 114 -1.99 -17.87 24.09
CA LEU A 114 -2.12 -17.68 25.53
C LEU A 114 -2.50 -18.98 26.27
N GLU A 115 -3.40 -19.78 25.72
CA GLU A 115 -3.78 -21.07 26.33
C GLU A 115 -2.62 -22.07 26.33
N SER A 116 -1.67 -21.95 25.39
CA SER A 116 -0.43 -22.74 25.37
C SER A 116 0.53 -22.41 26.51
N PHE A 117 0.38 -21.24 27.16
CA PHE A 117 1.11 -20.86 28.38
C PHE A 117 0.43 -21.35 29.68
N SER A 118 -0.74 -21.98 29.62
CA SER A 118 -1.39 -22.53 30.81
C SER A 118 -0.70 -23.81 31.29
N VAL A 119 -0.66 -24.05 32.61
CA VAL A 119 -0.08 -25.29 33.21
C VAL A 119 -0.80 -26.56 32.73
N THR A 120 -2.07 -26.41 32.36
CA THR A 120 -2.88 -27.48 31.78
C THR A 120 -2.42 -27.88 30.39
N GLY A 121 -1.78 -26.95 29.67
CA GLY A 121 -1.40 -27.06 28.27
C GLY A 121 -2.61 -27.21 27.35
N VAL A 122 -2.33 -27.29 26.06
CA VAL A 122 -3.31 -27.63 25.01
C VAL A 122 -2.94 -28.99 24.42
N ARG A 123 -3.92 -29.85 24.15
CA ARG A 123 -3.68 -31.12 23.43
C ARG A 123 -3.38 -30.81 21.96
N LEU A 124 -2.26 -31.29 21.42
CA LEU A 124 -1.75 -30.89 20.09
C LEU A 124 -2.64 -31.36 18.92
N LEU A 125 -2.64 -32.65 18.61
CA LEU A 125 -3.32 -33.12 17.40
C LEU A 125 -4.02 -34.46 17.65
N TYR A 126 -5.34 -34.50 17.47
CA TYR A 126 -6.08 -35.76 17.41
C TYR A 126 -5.49 -36.66 16.31
N PRO A 127 -5.31 -37.98 16.54
CA PRO A 127 -5.72 -38.75 17.72
C PRO A 127 -4.68 -38.79 18.85
N SER A 128 -3.53 -38.11 18.70
CA SER A 128 -2.48 -38.08 19.71
C SER A 128 -2.84 -37.14 20.87
N PHE A 129 -2.93 -37.67 22.09
CA PHE A 129 -3.24 -36.90 23.30
C PHE A 129 -2.00 -36.23 23.93
N ILE A 130 -0.99 -35.89 23.11
CA ILE A 130 0.20 -35.19 23.58
C ILE A 130 -0.21 -33.78 23.99
N ARG A 131 0.01 -33.44 25.27
CA ARG A 131 -0.23 -32.08 25.79
C ARG A 131 1.01 -31.23 25.58
N PHE A 132 0.86 -30.16 24.82
CA PHE A 132 1.86 -29.11 24.71
C PHE A 132 1.57 -28.05 25.76
N SER A 133 2.54 -27.81 26.61
CA SER A 133 2.54 -26.68 27.54
C SER A 133 3.93 -26.07 27.46
N LEU A 134 3.99 -24.76 27.23
CA LEU A 134 5.25 -24.01 27.31
C LEU A 134 5.81 -24.01 28.73
N ILE A 135 4.97 -24.29 29.73
CA ILE A 135 5.34 -24.32 31.14
C ILE A 135 5.16 -25.75 31.68
N THR A 136 6.23 -26.38 32.15
CA THR A 136 6.14 -27.77 32.62
C THR A 136 5.50 -27.88 34.01
N LYS A 137 4.77 -28.98 34.26
CA LYS A 137 4.15 -29.26 35.57
C LYS A 137 5.17 -29.47 36.71
N LYS A 138 6.45 -29.69 36.39
CA LYS A 138 7.50 -30.00 37.36
C LYS A 138 7.95 -28.78 38.16
N ASP A 139 7.67 -27.57 37.67
CA ASP A 139 8.12 -26.34 38.30
C ASP A 139 7.03 -25.78 39.23
N ALA A 140 7.19 -26.02 40.54
CA ALA A 140 6.23 -25.63 41.58
C ALA A 140 5.93 -24.11 41.61
N ALA A 141 6.87 -23.27 41.16
CA ALA A 141 6.73 -21.83 41.04
C ALA A 141 5.61 -21.41 40.06
N PHE A 142 5.32 -22.23 39.06
CA PHE A 142 4.31 -21.92 38.03
C PHE A 142 2.91 -22.47 38.33
N ARG A 143 2.70 -23.11 39.49
CA ARG A 143 1.33 -23.43 39.97
C ARG A 143 0.47 -22.17 40.15
N GLY A 144 1.11 -21.01 40.25
CA GLY A 144 0.47 -19.70 40.21
C GLY A 144 -0.19 -19.34 38.88
N PHE A 145 -0.08 -20.11 37.80
CA PHE A 145 -0.78 -19.82 36.53
C PHE A 145 -2.18 -20.47 36.46
N MET A 146 -2.82 -20.64 37.62
CA MET A 146 -4.22 -21.04 37.72
C MET A 146 -5.15 -19.83 37.53
N PRO A 147 -6.33 -20.01 36.90
CA PRO A 147 -7.32 -18.95 36.75
C PRO A 147 -7.67 -18.27 38.09
N GLY A 148 -7.54 -16.95 38.15
CA GLY A 148 -7.90 -16.12 39.31
C GLY A 148 -6.82 -15.95 40.38
N SER A 149 -5.66 -16.58 40.21
CA SER A 149 -4.52 -16.50 41.13
C SER A 149 -3.87 -15.09 41.18
N LYS A 150 -3.08 -14.83 42.24
CA LYS A 150 -2.30 -13.58 42.35
C LYS A 150 -1.25 -13.43 41.25
N VAL A 151 -0.57 -14.52 40.90
CA VAL A 151 0.49 -14.52 39.87
C VAL A 151 -0.09 -14.21 38.50
N GLU A 152 -1.26 -14.78 38.17
CA GLU A 152 -1.94 -14.43 36.93
C GLU A 152 -2.31 -12.94 36.86
N LYS A 153 -2.83 -12.36 37.94
CA LYS A 153 -3.16 -10.92 37.98
C LYS A 153 -1.91 -10.06 37.78
N ILE A 154 -0.78 -10.45 38.37
CA ILE A 154 0.50 -9.77 38.17
C ILE A 154 0.93 -9.88 36.70
N LEU A 155 0.82 -11.06 36.08
CA LEU A 155 1.12 -11.26 34.67
C LEU A 155 0.26 -10.38 33.75
N ALA A 156 -1.06 -10.33 34.00
CA ALA A 156 -1.95 -9.44 33.27
C ALA A 156 -1.55 -7.96 33.43
N GLY A 157 -1.15 -7.56 34.64
CA GLY A 157 -0.59 -6.22 34.89
C GLY A 157 0.69 -5.95 34.11
N ILE A 158 1.61 -6.92 34.02
CA ILE A 158 2.83 -6.83 33.21
C ILE A 158 2.48 -6.68 31.72
N PHE A 159 1.52 -7.46 31.20
CA PHE A 159 1.08 -7.32 29.81
C PHE A 159 0.51 -5.94 29.51
N ILE A 160 -0.30 -5.38 30.41
CA ILE A 160 -0.81 -4.01 30.26
C ILE A 160 0.33 -2.98 30.32
N LEU A 161 1.27 -3.14 31.26
CA LEU A 161 2.42 -2.25 31.36
C LEU A 161 3.26 -2.26 30.08
N LEU A 162 3.58 -3.44 29.57
CA LEU A 162 4.30 -3.60 28.30
C LEU A 162 3.51 -3.01 27.13
N PHE A 163 2.19 -3.22 27.09
CA PHE A 163 1.32 -2.62 26.08
C PHE A 163 1.42 -1.09 26.11
N VAL A 164 1.32 -0.47 27.30
CA VAL A 164 1.42 0.99 27.47
C VAL A 164 2.80 1.50 27.06
N ILE A 165 3.87 0.81 27.43
CA ILE A 165 5.24 1.14 27.01
C ILE A 165 5.40 1.06 25.49
N CYS A 166 4.66 0.18 24.81
CA CYS A 166 4.69 0.02 23.36
C CYS A 166 3.72 0.94 22.60
N LEU A 167 2.87 1.74 23.29
CA LEU A 167 1.96 2.70 22.64
C LEU A 167 2.62 3.87 21.88
N PRO A 168 3.82 4.40 22.23
CA PRO A 168 4.51 5.38 21.38
C PRO A 168 5.09 4.65 20.16
N THR A 169 4.25 4.50 19.13
CA THR A 169 4.38 3.43 18.14
C THR A 169 5.42 3.62 17.06
N GLU A 170 5.76 4.86 16.72
CA GLU A 170 6.74 5.17 15.68
C GLU A 170 8.16 4.82 16.16
N SER A 171 8.55 5.32 17.33
CA SER A 171 9.89 5.12 17.89
C SER A 171 10.16 3.67 18.28
N TYR A 172 9.17 2.97 18.86
CA TYR A 172 9.33 1.57 19.23
C TYR A 172 9.46 0.66 18.01
N LYS A 173 8.66 0.86 16.96
CA LYS A 173 8.74 0.07 15.72
C LYS A 173 10.12 0.20 15.08
N LYS A 174 10.66 1.41 15.01
CA LYS A 174 12.02 1.69 14.54
C LYS A 174 13.11 1.00 15.37
N ILE A 175 13.00 1.03 16.69
CA ILE A 175 13.95 0.31 17.58
C ILE A 175 13.94 -1.18 17.25
N ILE A 176 12.75 -1.78 17.12
CA ILE A 176 12.65 -3.21 16.81
C ILE A 176 13.17 -3.52 15.40
N HIS A 177 12.89 -2.67 14.41
CA HIS A 177 13.47 -2.83 13.07
C HIS A 177 14.99 -2.74 13.06
N SER A 178 15.59 -1.83 13.83
CA SER A 178 17.05 -1.75 14.01
C SER A 178 17.62 -2.99 14.71
N ILE A 179 16.91 -3.58 15.68
CA ILE A 179 17.33 -4.82 16.34
C ILE A 179 17.24 -6.04 15.40
N ILE A 180 16.11 -6.19 14.69
CA ILE A 180 15.87 -7.34 13.80
C ILE A 180 16.70 -7.22 12.51
N GLN A 181 16.97 -5.99 12.06
CA GLN A 181 17.65 -5.66 10.80
C GLN A 181 16.95 -6.27 9.58
N ASN A 182 15.62 -6.31 9.59
CA ASN A 182 14.82 -6.87 8.50
C ASN A 182 14.72 -5.88 7.32
N PRO A 183 15.10 -6.27 6.08
CA PRO A 183 14.98 -5.43 4.89
C PRO A 183 13.59 -4.83 4.65
N VAL A 184 12.51 -5.56 4.97
CA VAL A 184 11.14 -5.06 4.77
C VAL A 184 10.81 -3.94 5.75
N GLY A 185 11.25 -4.09 7.01
CA GLY A 185 11.06 -3.08 8.05
C GLY A 185 11.87 -1.82 7.75
N ALA A 186 13.16 -1.97 7.44
CA ALA A 186 14.04 -0.86 7.09
C ALA A 186 13.54 -0.09 5.85
N LEU A 187 13.04 -0.78 4.82
CA LEU A 187 12.42 -0.11 3.66
C LEU A 187 11.20 0.74 4.06
N SER A 188 10.39 0.24 4.99
CA SER A 188 9.23 0.95 5.54
C SER A 188 9.68 2.23 6.26
N ASP A 189 10.73 2.12 7.08
CA ASP A 189 11.27 3.25 7.85
C ASP A 189 11.86 4.31 6.92
N VAL A 190 12.60 3.90 5.89
CA VAL A 190 13.14 4.81 4.86
C VAL A 190 12.01 5.56 4.16
N LYS A 191 10.93 4.87 3.76
CA LYS A 191 9.78 5.53 3.09
C LYS A 191 9.10 6.56 3.97
N TYR A 192 9.05 6.30 5.28
CA TYR A 192 8.47 7.21 6.25
C TYR A 192 9.36 8.45 6.48
N GLU A 193 10.68 8.27 6.61
CA GLU A 193 11.60 9.38 6.91
C GLU A 193 12.07 10.17 5.69
N ALA A 194 12.02 9.59 4.50
CA ALA A 194 12.53 10.19 3.26
C ALA A 194 11.81 11.47 2.81
N SER A 195 10.75 11.91 3.51
CA SER A 195 10.11 13.21 3.29
C SER A 195 10.74 14.36 4.09
N GLU A 196 11.49 14.06 5.15
CA GLU A 196 11.97 15.07 6.11
C GLU A 196 13.46 14.97 6.39
N LYS A 197 14.05 13.79 6.21
CA LYS A 197 15.43 13.52 6.60
C LYS A 197 16.17 12.74 5.53
N GLU A 198 17.46 13.00 5.44
CA GLU A 198 18.37 12.14 4.71
C GLU A 198 18.43 10.80 5.43
N THR A 199 18.40 9.72 4.66
CA THR A 199 18.40 8.37 5.23
C THR A 199 19.62 7.60 4.74
N ILE A 200 20.39 7.08 5.69
CA ILE A 200 21.54 6.22 5.44
C ILE A 200 21.14 4.78 5.75
N VAL A 201 21.49 3.86 4.88
CA VAL A 201 21.14 2.44 5.02
C VAL A 201 22.42 1.62 5.14
N ASN A 202 22.58 0.99 6.30
CA ASN A 202 23.55 -0.07 6.53
C ASN A 202 23.03 -1.34 5.87
N LEU A 203 23.71 -1.81 4.83
CA LEU A 203 23.25 -2.93 4.01
C LEU A 203 24.20 -4.11 4.07
N LYS A 204 23.64 -5.30 4.36
CA LYS A 204 24.29 -6.58 4.15
C LYS A 204 23.49 -7.43 3.15
N GLY A 205 24.13 -7.77 2.04
CA GLY A 205 23.46 -8.42 0.92
C GLY A 205 24.42 -9.17 0.00
N ILE A 206 23.86 -9.68 -1.10
CA ILE A 206 24.61 -10.28 -2.20
C ILE A 206 24.26 -9.52 -3.46
N HIS A 207 25.26 -9.14 -4.25
CA HIS A 207 25.04 -8.57 -5.56
C HIS A 207 24.53 -9.66 -6.51
N ASN A 208 23.39 -9.46 -7.17
CA ASN A 208 22.74 -10.49 -7.98
C ASN A 208 23.55 -10.90 -9.22
N VAL A 209 24.26 -9.95 -9.84
CA VAL A 209 25.11 -10.22 -11.02
C VAL A 209 26.50 -10.74 -10.68
N THR A 210 27.24 -10.09 -9.77
CA THR A 210 28.63 -10.48 -9.45
C THR A 210 28.72 -11.57 -8.37
N HIS A 211 27.62 -11.83 -7.65
CA HIS A 211 27.57 -12.72 -6.48
C HIS A 211 28.49 -12.33 -5.31
N GLU A 212 29.04 -11.11 -5.33
CA GLU A 212 29.86 -10.60 -4.25
C GLU A 212 29.02 -10.24 -3.03
N LYS A 213 29.58 -10.50 -1.84
CA LYS A 213 28.96 -10.09 -0.57
C LYS A 213 29.17 -8.60 -0.38
N ILE A 214 28.07 -7.88 -0.14
CA ILE A 214 28.08 -6.46 0.15
C ILE A 214 27.84 -6.27 1.64
N ASN A 215 28.68 -5.47 2.28
CA ASN A 215 28.53 -5.00 3.64
C ASN A 215 29.01 -3.55 3.70
N LYS A 216 28.13 -2.61 3.35
CA LYS A 216 28.46 -1.20 3.14
C LYS A 216 27.32 -0.28 3.59
N GLN A 217 27.64 0.99 3.74
CA GLN A 217 26.67 2.06 3.93
C GLN A 217 26.31 2.66 2.58
N PHE A 218 25.03 2.89 2.39
CA PHE A 218 24.52 3.57 1.21
C PHE A 218 23.59 4.70 1.63
N LYS A 219 23.50 5.74 0.81
CA LYS A 219 22.50 6.78 0.97
C LYS A 219 21.22 6.36 0.24
N ALA A 220 20.06 6.44 0.88
CA ALA A 220 18.79 6.21 0.20
C ALA A 220 18.43 7.42 -0.67
N CYS A 221 18.20 7.19 -1.96
CA CYS A 221 17.81 8.24 -2.92
C CYS A 221 16.32 8.19 -3.26
N GLY A 222 15.72 7.02 -3.19
CA GLY A 222 14.33 6.82 -3.58
C GLY A 222 13.91 5.36 -3.49
N TRP A 223 12.71 5.05 -3.95
CA TRP A 223 12.19 3.68 -3.99
C TRP A 223 11.44 3.43 -5.29
N ILE A 224 11.43 2.17 -5.72
CA ILE A 224 10.71 1.71 -6.90
C ILE A 224 9.66 0.70 -6.44
N GLY A 225 8.39 1.03 -6.66
CA GLY A 225 7.28 0.19 -6.25
C GLY A 225 7.23 -0.09 -4.74
N ALA A 226 6.73 -1.27 -4.38
CA ALA A 226 6.51 -1.63 -2.99
C ALA A 226 7.80 -2.07 -2.26
N ASN A 227 8.72 -2.73 -2.96
CA ASN A 227 9.73 -3.60 -2.33
C ASN A 227 11.19 -3.31 -2.72
N SER A 228 11.46 -2.29 -3.53
CA SER A 228 12.82 -1.97 -3.99
C SER A 228 13.22 -0.55 -3.58
N LEU A 229 14.43 -0.42 -3.06
CA LEU A 229 15.06 0.85 -2.69
C LEU A 229 16.15 1.21 -3.69
N ILE A 230 16.24 2.47 -4.09
CA ILE A 230 17.39 2.98 -4.85
C ILE A 230 18.34 3.60 -3.85
N VAL A 231 19.57 3.11 -3.85
CA VAL A 231 20.62 3.58 -2.96
C VAL A 231 21.84 4.05 -3.75
N GLU A 232 22.53 5.05 -3.25
CA GLU A 232 23.78 5.59 -3.77
C GLU A 232 24.93 5.15 -2.87
N ASP A 233 25.97 4.57 -3.46
CA ASP A 233 27.23 4.34 -2.78
C ASP A 233 27.95 5.68 -2.64
N THR A 234 28.19 6.11 -1.40
CA THR A 234 28.83 7.38 -1.09
C THR A 234 30.31 7.44 -1.51
N GLU A 235 30.97 6.29 -1.67
CA GLU A 235 32.38 6.22 -2.07
C GLU A 235 32.55 6.31 -3.60
N THR A 236 31.70 5.62 -4.34
CA THR A 236 31.82 5.47 -5.80
C THR A 236 30.86 6.36 -6.58
N GLY A 237 29.80 6.85 -5.94
CA GLY A 237 28.72 7.58 -6.59
C GLY A 237 27.84 6.68 -7.49
N TYR A 238 27.95 5.36 -7.41
CA TYR A 238 27.10 4.46 -8.19
C TYR A 238 25.75 4.24 -7.52
N LEU A 239 24.71 4.14 -8.34
CA LEU A 239 23.37 3.79 -7.91
C LEU A 239 23.17 2.27 -7.96
N TYR A 240 22.44 1.75 -7.00
CA TYR A 240 22.05 0.34 -6.91
C TYR A 240 20.57 0.24 -6.54
N SER A 241 19.86 -0.73 -7.12
CA SER A 241 18.56 -1.16 -6.62
C SER A 241 18.72 -2.28 -5.61
N VAL A 242 18.05 -2.16 -4.48
CA VAL A 242 18.12 -3.08 -3.35
C VAL A 242 16.73 -3.61 -3.06
N GLY A 243 16.53 -4.91 -3.19
CA GLY A 243 15.22 -5.52 -2.96
C GLY A 243 15.21 -7.01 -3.22
N LYS A 244 14.02 -7.61 -3.19
CA LYS A 244 13.82 -9.04 -3.48
C LYS A 244 13.45 -9.31 -4.94
N GLY A 245 13.37 -8.28 -5.78
CA GLY A 245 13.06 -8.40 -7.20
C GLY A 245 14.22 -9.04 -7.97
N ILE A 246 13.88 -9.80 -9.00
CA ILE A 246 14.87 -10.43 -9.90
C ILE A 246 15.71 -9.37 -10.62
N THR A 247 15.14 -8.18 -10.83
CA THR A 247 15.78 -7.04 -11.48
C THR A 247 16.54 -6.13 -10.52
N ASP A 248 16.54 -6.42 -9.21
CA ASP A 248 17.29 -5.62 -8.25
C ASP A 248 18.79 -5.96 -8.34
N ASN A 249 19.67 -4.99 -8.17
CA ASN A 249 21.12 -5.24 -8.21
C ASN A 249 21.60 -5.99 -6.97
N ILE A 250 21.03 -5.68 -5.80
CA ILE A 250 21.45 -6.24 -4.52
C ILE A 250 20.25 -6.91 -3.83
N GLN A 251 20.42 -8.18 -3.46
CA GLN A 251 19.48 -8.89 -2.61
C GLN A 251 19.87 -8.74 -1.13
N PRO A 252 19.10 -8.00 -0.32
CA PRO A 252 19.41 -7.79 1.09
C PRO A 252 19.01 -9.00 1.93
N PHE A 253 19.87 -9.40 2.86
CA PHE A 253 19.49 -10.32 3.95
C PHE A 253 19.43 -9.61 5.31
N SER A 254 20.13 -8.47 5.45
CA SER A 254 20.06 -7.61 6.63
C SER A 254 20.18 -6.15 6.19
N MET A 255 19.34 -5.30 6.76
CA MET A 255 19.27 -3.88 6.45
C MET A 255 18.91 -3.11 7.71
N GLU A 256 19.64 -2.04 7.98
CA GLU A 256 19.38 -1.14 9.09
C GLU A 256 19.34 0.30 8.57
N GLU A 257 18.30 1.03 8.95
CA GLU A 257 18.13 2.43 8.65
C GLU A 257 18.80 3.29 9.73
N LYS A 258 19.48 4.36 9.30
CA LYS A 258 20.06 5.39 10.16
C LYS A 258 19.64 6.76 9.65
N THR A 259 19.00 7.52 10.52
CA THR A 259 18.58 8.89 10.24
C THR A 259 19.80 9.79 10.12
N GLY A 260 19.89 10.52 9.01
CA GLY A 260 20.86 11.57 8.76
C GLY A 260 20.32 12.97 9.05
N ASP A 261 20.83 13.95 8.30
CA ASP A 261 20.48 15.36 8.45
C ASP A 261 19.04 15.64 8.01
N ASN A 262 18.45 16.73 8.51
CA ASN A 262 17.17 17.20 8.00
C ASN A 262 17.34 17.71 6.56
N ILE A 263 16.39 17.36 5.68
CA ILE A 263 16.36 17.82 4.30
C ILE A 263 15.07 18.57 4.02
N LEU A 264 15.17 19.61 3.20
CA LEU A 264 14.03 20.30 2.63
C LEU A 264 13.81 19.78 1.22
N ILE A 265 12.63 19.23 0.98
CA ILE A 265 12.25 18.67 -0.32
C ILE A 265 11.31 19.65 -1.02
N SER A 266 11.64 20.01 -2.26
CA SER A 266 10.73 20.73 -3.14
C SER A 266 10.57 19.97 -4.45
N ASN A 267 9.36 19.95 -4.99
CA ASN A 267 9.04 19.24 -6.23
C ASN A 267 8.63 20.24 -7.30
N LYS A 268 9.16 20.06 -8.52
CA LYS A 268 8.81 20.86 -9.70
C LYS A 268 8.44 19.95 -10.85
N ASN A 269 7.22 20.10 -11.36
CA ASN A 269 6.77 19.39 -12.55
C ASN A 269 7.05 20.25 -13.79
N ILE A 270 7.67 19.66 -14.81
CA ILE A 270 8.01 20.30 -16.07
C ILE A 270 7.41 19.50 -17.22
N SER A 271 6.64 20.16 -18.08
CA SER A 271 6.24 19.61 -19.37
C SER A 271 7.23 20.06 -20.43
N VAL A 272 7.73 19.10 -21.20
CA VAL A 272 8.78 19.28 -22.19
C VAL A 272 8.17 19.15 -23.57
N TYR A 273 8.49 20.05 -24.48
CA TYR A 273 8.05 19.98 -25.88
C TYR A 273 9.13 20.51 -26.82
N ARG A 274 9.47 19.72 -27.86
CA ARG A 274 10.41 20.05 -28.95
C ARG A 274 11.65 20.81 -28.47
N THR A 275 12.43 20.19 -27.59
CA THR A 275 13.64 20.79 -27.03
C THR A 275 14.79 19.80 -27.00
N ASN A 276 15.99 20.28 -26.75
CA ASN A 276 17.16 19.46 -26.51
C ASN A 276 17.33 19.22 -25.00
N ILE A 277 17.74 18.02 -24.58
CA ILE A 277 17.97 17.72 -23.16
C ILE A 277 18.98 18.69 -22.54
N ARG A 278 19.96 19.17 -23.32
CA ARG A 278 20.99 20.11 -22.85
C ARG A 278 20.38 21.39 -22.30
N LYS A 279 19.30 21.88 -22.92
CA LYS A 279 18.56 23.05 -22.43
C LYS A 279 17.85 22.75 -21.12
N ILE A 280 17.27 21.55 -20.99
CA ILE A 280 16.62 21.12 -19.75
C ILE A 280 17.65 21.03 -18.62
N ILE A 281 18.82 20.43 -18.89
CA ILE A 281 19.92 20.34 -17.93
C ILE A 281 20.34 21.74 -17.49
N SER A 282 20.57 22.68 -18.42
CA SER A 282 20.96 24.05 -18.05
C SER A 282 19.87 24.80 -17.26
N ASP A 283 18.60 24.57 -17.58
CA ASP A 283 17.48 25.19 -16.87
C ASP A 283 17.36 24.65 -15.43
N ILE A 284 17.74 23.38 -15.20
CA ILE A 284 17.78 22.78 -13.86
C ILE A 284 19.02 23.23 -13.10
N GLU A 285 20.20 23.18 -13.71
CA GLU A 285 21.46 23.65 -13.11
C GLU A 285 21.37 25.12 -12.68
N SER A 286 20.78 25.99 -13.51
CA SER A 286 20.59 27.41 -13.18
C SER A 286 19.58 27.64 -12.05
N SER A 287 18.69 26.68 -11.78
CA SER A 287 17.77 26.74 -10.63
C SER A 287 18.41 26.27 -9.32
N ILE A 288 19.54 25.57 -9.39
CA ILE A 288 20.31 25.11 -8.24
C ILE A 288 21.29 26.22 -7.84
N THR A 289 20.91 27.00 -6.84
CA THR A 289 21.75 28.11 -6.33
C THR A 289 22.71 27.69 -5.22
N ASP A 290 22.43 26.57 -4.57
CA ASP A 290 23.17 26.08 -3.40
C ASP A 290 23.88 24.75 -3.75
N PRO A 291 25.21 24.64 -3.52
CA PRO A 291 25.96 23.43 -3.85
C PRO A 291 25.49 22.18 -3.09
N ASP A 292 24.81 22.33 -1.94
CA ASP A 292 24.28 21.21 -1.17
C ASP A 292 22.89 20.75 -1.63
N THR A 293 22.35 21.36 -2.70
CA THR A 293 21.08 20.96 -3.29
C THR A 293 21.29 19.91 -4.37
N ARG A 294 20.66 18.74 -4.20
CA ARG A 294 20.65 17.66 -5.18
C ARG A 294 19.33 17.63 -5.93
N ALA A 295 19.37 17.25 -7.20
CA ALA A 295 18.17 17.10 -8.02
C ALA A 295 18.03 15.67 -8.53
N PHE A 296 16.88 15.06 -8.27
CA PHE A 296 16.48 13.76 -8.80
C PHE A 296 15.33 13.94 -9.78
N ILE A 297 15.45 13.32 -10.94
CA ILE A 297 14.55 13.52 -12.08
C ILE A 297 13.84 12.21 -12.37
N THR A 298 12.52 12.24 -12.35
CA THR A 298 11.66 11.09 -12.65
C THR A 298 10.63 11.48 -13.70
N GLY A 299 10.34 10.61 -14.65
CA GLY A 299 9.32 10.87 -15.66
C GLY A 299 9.60 10.19 -16.99
N GLU A 300 8.95 10.69 -18.03
CA GLU A 300 8.99 10.09 -19.37
C GLU A 300 9.29 11.16 -20.41
N LEU A 301 10.23 10.87 -21.30
CA LEU A 301 10.57 11.68 -22.46
C LEU A 301 10.39 10.84 -23.73
N TYR A 302 9.91 11.46 -24.79
CA TYR A 302 9.72 10.85 -26.10
C TYR A 302 10.76 11.43 -27.07
N ILE A 303 11.34 10.56 -27.89
CA ILE A 303 12.36 10.92 -28.88
C ILE A 303 11.89 10.53 -30.28
N ASP A 304 12.41 11.22 -31.30
CA ASP A 304 12.10 10.90 -32.70
C ASP A 304 12.96 9.74 -33.24
N ASP A 305 14.17 9.58 -32.69
CA ASP A 305 15.15 8.60 -33.17
C ASP A 305 14.83 7.18 -32.69
N GLU A 306 14.59 6.29 -33.64
CA GLU A 306 14.29 4.86 -33.40
C GLU A 306 15.54 4.03 -33.08
N HIS A 307 16.73 4.52 -33.44
CA HIS A 307 17.98 3.76 -33.33
C HIS A 307 18.87 4.28 -32.20
N TYR A 308 18.31 5.07 -31.29
CA TYR A 308 19.03 5.55 -30.14
C TYR A 308 19.36 4.36 -29.21
N HIS A 309 20.61 4.26 -28.76
CA HIS A 309 21.05 3.20 -27.86
C HIS A 309 21.63 3.80 -26.59
N ILE A 310 21.13 3.34 -25.44
CA ILE A 310 21.64 3.71 -24.12
C ILE A 310 22.40 2.51 -23.58
N ALA A 311 23.69 2.70 -23.27
CA ALA A 311 24.48 1.68 -22.60
C ALA A 311 23.86 1.37 -21.23
N SER A 312 23.52 0.09 -21.02
CA SER A 312 23.03 -0.44 -19.76
C SER A 312 24.16 -1.16 -19.03
N TYR A 313 24.33 -0.84 -17.76
CA TYR A 313 25.34 -1.50 -16.91
C TYR A 313 24.62 -2.51 -16.02
N PRO A 314 24.81 -3.84 -16.21
CA PRO A 314 24.07 -4.84 -15.44
C PRO A 314 24.49 -4.87 -13.96
N THR A 315 25.69 -4.40 -13.64
CA THR A 315 26.23 -4.33 -12.28
C THR A 315 25.78 -3.11 -11.50
N GLN A 316 24.97 -2.22 -12.09
CA GLN A 316 24.53 -0.98 -11.46
C GLN A 316 23.05 -0.73 -11.77
N TYR A 317 22.44 0.16 -11.00
CA TYR A 317 21.12 0.63 -11.31
C TYR A 317 21.18 1.60 -12.49
N ASN A 318 20.36 1.37 -13.50
CA ASN A 318 20.25 2.26 -14.66
C ASN A 318 19.05 3.18 -14.45
N PRO A 319 19.27 4.46 -14.06
CA PRO A 319 18.18 5.40 -13.83
C PRO A 319 17.51 5.86 -15.13
N ILE A 320 18.11 5.56 -16.28
CA ILE A 320 17.60 5.86 -17.61
C ILE A 320 17.34 4.54 -18.33
N LYS A 321 16.07 4.30 -18.66
CA LYS A 321 15.64 3.11 -19.42
C LYS A 321 15.08 3.57 -20.75
N LEU A 322 15.52 2.94 -21.83
CA LEU A 322 14.98 3.17 -23.16
C LEU A 322 14.03 2.03 -23.53
N ASN A 323 12.80 2.38 -23.87
CA ASN A 323 11.83 1.47 -24.45
C ASN A 323 11.32 2.07 -25.77
N GLN A 324 11.87 1.60 -26.89
CA GLN A 324 11.59 2.14 -28.23
C GLN A 324 11.85 3.66 -28.28
N LYS A 325 10.81 4.47 -28.49
CA LYS A 325 10.87 5.95 -28.54
C LYS A 325 10.68 6.62 -27.18
N ARG A 326 10.55 5.85 -26.10
CA ARG A 326 10.27 6.36 -24.76
C ARG A 326 11.50 6.16 -23.86
N ILE A 327 12.04 7.27 -23.37
CA ILE A 327 13.03 7.31 -22.31
C ILE A 327 12.29 7.45 -20.99
N GLU A 328 12.42 6.46 -20.12
CA GLU A 328 11.93 6.49 -18.76
C GLU A 328 13.08 6.86 -17.82
N LEU A 329 12.88 7.92 -17.04
CA LEU A 329 13.78 8.39 -16.01
C LEU A 329 13.22 7.99 -14.64
N GLN A 330 14.02 7.31 -13.84
CA GLN A 330 13.65 6.85 -12.51
C GLN A 330 14.74 7.25 -11.52
N PHE A 331 14.52 8.38 -10.82
CA PHE A 331 15.50 9.00 -9.92
C PHE A 331 16.87 9.28 -10.59
N ALA A 332 16.85 9.74 -11.84
CA ALA A 332 18.05 10.12 -12.57
C ALA A 332 18.67 11.41 -11.99
N ARG A 333 19.99 11.44 -11.86
CA ARG A 333 20.75 12.64 -11.49
C ARG A 333 21.08 13.45 -12.74
N LEU A 334 21.54 14.69 -12.53
CA LEU A 334 22.00 15.54 -13.63
C LEU A 334 23.14 14.89 -14.43
N GLU A 335 24.08 14.26 -13.74
CA GLU A 335 25.20 13.54 -14.35
C GLU A 335 24.75 12.34 -15.20
N ASP A 336 23.66 11.68 -14.83
CA ASP A 336 23.14 10.55 -15.59
C ASP A 336 22.58 10.99 -16.95
N LEU A 337 22.01 12.21 -17.01
CA LEU A 337 21.48 12.82 -18.23
C LEU A 337 22.57 13.22 -19.23
N ASP A 338 23.85 13.21 -18.84
CA ASP A 338 24.96 13.52 -19.75
C ASP A 338 24.99 12.58 -20.95
N ARG A 339 24.58 11.33 -20.74
CA ARG A 339 24.45 10.32 -21.79
C ARG A 339 23.45 10.72 -22.87
N LEU A 340 22.48 11.55 -22.52
CA LEU A 340 21.43 12.04 -23.40
C LEU A 340 21.73 13.40 -24.03
N LYS A 341 22.85 14.07 -23.71
CA LYS A 341 23.12 15.50 -24.02
C LYS A 341 22.84 15.93 -25.47
N ASN A 342 22.94 15.01 -26.42
CA ASN A 342 22.73 15.29 -27.85
C ASN A 342 21.36 14.85 -28.39
N THR A 343 20.47 14.37 -27.52
CA THR A 343 19.19 13.79 -27.91
C THR A 343 18.11 14.87 -28.02
N HIS A 344 17.37 14.82 -29.14
CA HIS A 344 16.22 15.70 -29.36
C HIS A 344 14.96 15.09 -28.75
N ILE A 345 14.29 15.84 -27.88
CA ILE A 345 13.08 15.43 -27.17
C ILE A 345 11.87 16.04 -27.85
N THR A 346 10.94 15.19 -28.30
CA THR A 346 9.69 15.62 -28.94
C THR A 346 8.70 16.14 -27.92
N SER A 347 8.50 15.38 -26.85
CA SER A 347 7.57 15.69 -25.78
C SER A 347 7.92 14.89 -24.52
N GLY A 348 7.42 15.30 -23.36
CA GLY A 348 7.61 14.55 -22.15
C GLY A 348 7.08 15.26 -20.91
N LYS A 349 7.03 14.54 -19.80
CA LYS A 349 6.68 15.07 -18.48
C LYS A 349 7.73 14.61 -17.49
N LEU A 350 8.31 15.57 -16.78
CA LEU A 350 9.33 15.34 -15.77
C LEU A 350 8.84 15.88 -14.43
N ALA A 351 9.09 15.13 -13.37
CA ALA A 351 9.01 15.57 -11.99
C ALA A 351 10.43 15.65 -11.43
N ILE A 352 10.81 16.83 -10.96
CA ILE A 352 12.12 17.09 -10.40
C ILE A 352 11.96 17.28 -8.90
N ARG A 353 12.63 16.43 -8.13
CA ARG A 353 12.73 16.49 -6.68
C ARG A 353 14.05 17.15 -6.33
N TYR A 354 14.00 18.34 -5.75
CA TYR A 354 15.16 19.00 -5.17
C TYR A 354 15.26 18.63 -3.69
N GLU A 355 16.43 18.22 -3.26
CA GLU A 355 16.75 17.93 -1.87
C GLU A 355 17.84 18.88 -1.40
N LYS A 356 17.53 19.73 -0.43
CA LYS A 356 18.48 20.66 0.17
C LYS A 356 18.75 20.26 1.62
N LYS A 357 20.02 20.08 1.99
CA LYS A 357 20.39 19.85 3.40
C LYS A 357 20.11 21.10 4.23
N VAL A 358 19.50 20.92 5.40
CA VAL A 358 19.26 21.99 6.37
C VAL A 358 20.14 21.71 7.58
N TYR A 359 21.31 22.34 7.62
CA TYR A 359 22.13 22.34 8.82
C TYR A 359 21.41 23.17 9.89
N LYS A 360 21.21 22.56 11.05
CA LYS A 360 20.64 23.25 12.22
C LYS A 360 21.63 24.30 12.72
N ASP A 361 21.66 25.46 12.10
CA ASP A 361 21.96 26.67 12.86
C ASP A 361 20.69 27.08 13.62
N VAL A 362 20.92 27.12 14.92
CA VAL A 362 20.01 27.36 16.04
C VAL A 362 18.99 28.48 15.76
N ALA A 363 17.71 28.16 16.01
CA ALA A 363 16.61 29.05 16.41
C ALA A 363 16.61 30.47 15.83
N HIS A 364 15.81 30.74 14.79
CA HIS A 364 15.02 31.99 14.62
C HIS A 364 14.35 32.16 13.23
N ALA A 365 14.30 31.14 12.36
CA ALA A 365 13.67 31.28 11.04
C ALA A 365 12.15 31.02 11.00
N SER A 366 11.46 31.03 12.14
CA SER A 366 10.00 30.89 12.22
C SER A 366 9.37 32.17 12.77
N GLU A 367 9.61 33.30 12.12
CA GLU A 367 8.81 34.54 12.30
C GLU A 367 9.12 35.57 11.20
N LEU A 368 8.87 35.23 9.94
CA LEU A 368 8.57 36.25 8.92
C LEU A 368 7.05 36.43 8.89
N ASN A 369 6.54 37.01 9.98
CA ASN A 369 5.23 37.62 10.02
C ASN A 369 5.24 38.81 9.05
N TYR A 370 4.39 38.73 8.03
CA TYR A 370 3.96 39.87 7.23
C TYR A 370 3.32 40.92 8.14
N THR A 371 4.07 41.93 8.55
CA THR A 371 3.50 43.22 8.98
C THR A 371 3.16 44.02 7.74
N SER A 372 1.92 43.87 7.25
CA SER A 372 1.32 44.87 6.37
C SER A 372 0.83 46.04 7.22
N GLU A 373 1.43 47.21 6.98
CA GLU A 373 1.00 48.49 7.51
C GLU A 373 -0.48 48.73 7.18
N LYS A 374 -1.34 48.77 8.21
CA LYS A 374 -2.68 49.35 8.10
C LYS A 374 -2.54 50.87 8.00
N LYS A 375 -2.58 51.41 6.78
CA LYS A 375 -3.02 52.78 6.55
C LYS A 375 -4.54 52.83 6.69
N ASN A 376 -5.00 53.57 7.70
CA ASN A 376 -6.39 53.94 7.91
C ASN A 376 -6.88 54.78 6.72
N TYR A 377 -7.90 54.30 6.02
CA TYR A 377 -8.84 55.14 5.29
C TYR A 377 -10.24 54.89 5.87
N THR A 378 -10.80 55.96 6.42
CA THR A 378 -12.17 56.06 6.92
C THR A 378 -13.18 56.19 5.78
N ASP A 379 -14.32 55.53 5.99
CA ASP A 379 -15.67 55.74 5.46
C ASP A 379 -16.00 55.56 3.97
N LYS A 380 -16.81 54.53 3.71
CA LYS A 380 -18.21 54.70 3.29
C LYS A 380 -19.02 53.41 3.44
N ASN A 381 -20.11 53.51 4.22
CA ASN A 381 -21.32 52.68 4.28
C ASN A 381 -21.36 51.41 3.41
N ILE A 382 -21.35 50.24 4.06
CA ILE A 382 -21.82 48.97 3.47
C ILE A 382 -22.96 48.44 4.37
N PRO A 383 -24.15 48.15 3.82
CA PRO A 383 -25.25 47.58 4.59
C PRO A 383 -24.94 46.15 5.06
N GLU A 384 -25.16 45.92 6.35
CA GLU A 384 -25.15 44.60 7.00
C GLU A 384 -26.34 43.75 6.55
N ASN A 385 -26.17 42.94 5.49
CA ASN A 385 -26.74 41.58 5.34
C ASN A 385 -26.54 41.07 3.91
N ILE A 386 -25.33 40.60 3.59
CA ILE A 386 -25.14 39.88 2.33
C ILE A 386 -24.34 38.61 2.64
N ASN A 387 -24.94 37.44 2.36
CA ASN A 387 -24.33 36.12 2.47
C ASN A 387 -23.26 35.96 1.38
N LYS A 388 -22.17 36.72 1.50
CA LYS A 388 -21.05 36.69 0.56
C LYS A 388 -20.27 35.39 0.73
N ILE A 389 -20.45 34.43 -0.17
CA ILE A 389 -19.66 33.20 -0.19
C ILE A 389 -18.49 33.38 -1.15
N THR A 390 -17.28 33.20 -0.63
CA THR A 390 -16.04 33.31 -1.43
C THR A 390 -15.52 31.92 -1.76
N VAL A 391 -15.54 31.57 -3.05
CA VAL A 391 -14.97 30.35 -3.59
C VAL A 391 -13.52 30.61 -3.95
N ARG A 392 -12.58 29.97 -3.23
CA ARG A 392 -11.15 30.05 -3.55
C ARG A 392 -10.74 28.85 -4.39
N PHE A 393 -9.91 29.08 -5.40
CA PHE A 393 -9.37 28.03 -6.25
C PHE A 393 -7.89 28.22 -6.50
N ASN A 394 -7.19 27.10 -6.64
CA ASN A 394 -5.79 27.03 -7.06
C ASN A 394 -5.74 26.08 -8.26
N ALA A 395 -5.35 26.58 -9.43
CA ALA A 395 -5.20 25.80 -10.65
C ALA A 395 -3.86 26.11 -11.32
N LEU A 396 -3.25 25.10 -11.94
CA LEU A 396 -2.01 25.27 -12.72
C LEU A 396 -2.24 26.07 -14.01
N ASP A 397 -3.47 26.02 -14.56
CA ASP A 397 -3.88 26.79 -15.73
C ASP A 397 -5.40 27.02 -15.68
N ILE A 398 -5.87 28.21 -16.06
CA ILE A 398 -7.29 28.53 -16.15
C ILE A 398 -7.59 28.76 -17.62
N SER A 399 -8.43 27.91 -18.18
CA SER A 399 -8.76 28.01 -19.60
C SER A 399 -9.81 29.04 -19.89
N ASP A 400 -10.79 29.16 -18.98
CA ASP A 400 -11.91 30.07 -19.15
C ASP A 400 -12.59 30.36 -17.80
N ILE A 401 -13.00 31.61 -17.62
CA ILE A 401 -13.88 32.04 -16.53
C ILE A 401 -15.24 32.32 -17.17
N LYS A 402 -16.22 31.45 -16.90
CA LYS A 402 -17.51 31.43 -17.62
C LYS A 402 -18.48 32.53 -17.20
N VAL A 403 -18.11 33.31 -16.19
CA VAL A 403 -18.98 34.29 -15.55
C VAL A 403 -18.31 35.65 -15.45
N LYS A 404 -19.11 36.71 -15.54
CA LYS A 404 -18.66 38.10 -15.35
C LYS A 404 -19.19 38.66 -14.03
N VAL A 405 -18.49 39.66 -13.48
CA VAL A 405 -19.01 40.43 -12.35
C VAL A 405 -20.37 41.05 -12.74
N GLY A 406 -21.37 40.89 -11.90
CA GLY A 406 -22.76 41.30 -12.14
C GLY A 406 -23.64 40.25 -12.84
N GLN A 407 -23.10 39.07 -13.15
CA GLN A 407 -23.87 37.99 -13.77
C GLN A 407 -24.60 37.16 -12.71
N LYS A 408 -25.89 36.91 -12.93
CA LYS A 408 -26.67 35.97 -12.11
C LYS A 408 -26.29 34.53 -12.43
N VAL A 409 -26.03 33.75 -11.39
CA VAL A 409 -25.67 32.34 -11.44
C VAL A 409 -26.60 31.54 -10.52
N LYS A 410 -26.85 30.29 -10.89
CA LYS A 410 -27.55 29.32 -10.05
C LYS A 410 -26.56 28.38 -9.37
N LYS A 411 -26.96 27.80 -8.26
CA LYS A 411 -26.23 26.73 -7.58
C LYS A 411 -25.96 25.59 -8.55
N GLY A 412 -24.69 25.24 -8.70
CA GLY A 412 -24.23 24.23 -9.66
C GLY A 412 -23.82 24.77 -11.02
N ASP A 413 -23.93 26.08 -11.28
CA ASP A 413 -23.40 26.68 -12.51
C ASP A 413 -21.86 26.67 -12.49
N ILE A 414 -21.24 26.38 -13.63
CA ILE A 414 -19.78 26.36 -13.78
C ILE A 414 -19.26 27.79 -13.80
N LEU A 415 -18.35 28.10 -12.87
CA LEU A 415 -17.71 29.40 -12.74
C LEU A 415 -16.37 29.45 -13.47
N VAL A 416 -15.55 28.41 -13.32
CA VAL A 416 -14.17 28.35 -13.85
C VAL A 416 -13.87 26.95 -14.39
N ILE A 417 -13.18 26.89 -15.53
CA ILE A 417 -12.69 25.66 -16.17
C ILE A 417 -11.16 25.70 -16.21
N SER A 418 -10.50 24.60 -15.79
CA SER A 418 -9.06 24.35 -15.94
C SER A 418 -8.82 23.36 -17.08
N SER A 419 -8.30 23.78 -18.24
CA SER A 419 -8.31 22.93 -19.46
C SER A 419 -7.17 21.91 -19.54
N LYS A 420 -5.92 22.30 -19.29
CA LYS A 420 -4.78 21.44 -19.68
C LYS A 420 -4.69 20.15 -18.87
N GLU A 421 -5.02 20.21 -17.58
CA GLU A 421 -5.06 19.04 -16.71
C GLU A 421 -6.28 18.16 -17.02
N GLN A 422 -7.43 18.79 -17.29
CA GLN A 422 -8.65 18.09 -17.67
C GLN A 422 -8.49 17.35 -19.02
N ASP A 423 -7.85 17.96 -20.01
CA ASP A 423 -7.63 17.35 -21.33
C ASP A 423 -6.62 16.19 -21.25
N ALA A 424 -5.58 16.32 -20.42
CA ALA A 424 -4.64 15.24 -20.16
C ALA A 424 -5.33 14.03 -19.51
N LEU A 425 -6.18 14.26 -18.51
CA LEU A 425 -6.92 13.20 -17.83
C LEU A 425 -7.99 12.57 -18.73
N LYS A 426 -8.65 13.35 -19.59
CA LYS A 426 -9.57 12.82 -20.61
C LYS A 426 -8.84 11.93 -21.62
N LEU A 427 -7.67 12.36 -22.08
CA LEU A 427 -6.85 11.57 -23.00
C LEU A 427 -6.35 10.28 -22.35
N GLU A 428 -5.95 10.34 -21.08
CA GLU A 428 -5.59 9.16 -20.28
C GLU A 428 -6.79 8.22 -20.12
N ASN A 429 -7.98 8.73 -19.80
CA ASN A 429 -9.19 7.92 -19.73
C ASN A 429 -9.53 7.27 -21.06
N ASN A 430 -9.39 7.97 -22.18
CA ASN A 430 -9.61 7.38 -23.51
C ASN A 430 -8.64 6.23 -23.77
N LYS A 431 -7.36 6.35 -23.39
CA LYS A 431 -6.40 5.24 -23.47
C LYS A 431 -6.82 4.07 -22.59
N ASN A 432 -7.19 4.34 -21.34
CA ASN A 432 -7.64 3.33 -20.39
C ASN A 432 -8.90 2.59 -20.90
N TYR A 433 -9.84 3.29 -21.55
CA TYR A 433 -11.01 2.67 -22.19
C TYR A 433 -10.62 1.77 -23.38
N ILE A 434 -9.67 2.20 -24.21
CA ILE A 434 -9.16 1.38 -25.31
C ILE A 434 -8.51 0.10 -24.76
N ASP A 435 -7.67 0.21 -23.74
CA ASP A 435 -6.99 -0.94 -23.15
C ASP A 435 -7.99 -1.86 -22.44
N PHE A 436 -8.99 -1.31 -21.75
CA PHE A 436 -10.11 -2.08 -21.19
C PHE A 436 -10.85 -2.89 -22.28
N SER A 437 -11.10 -2.28 -23.45
CA SER A 437 -11.72 -2.97 -24.59
C SER A 437 -10.82 -4.07 -25.17
N LYS A 438 -9.50 -3.86 -25.24
CA LYS A 438 -8.56 -4.91 -25.67
C LYS A 438 -8.53 -6.10 -24.70
N LEU A 439 -8.65 -5.84 -23.40
CA LEU A 439 -8.74 -6.90 -22.39
C LEU A 439 -10.03 -7.73 -22.56
N ASN A 440 -11.17 -7.10 -22.87
CA ASN A 440 -12.40 -7.83 -23.21
C ASN A 440 -12.20 -8.75 -24.42
N ASN A 441 -11.61 -8.23 -25.49
CA ASN A 441 -11.32 -9.04 -26.68
C ASN A 441 -10.33 -10.18 -26.37
N SER A 442 -9.46 -10.02 -25.36
CA SER A 442 -8.54 -11.06 -24.93
C SER A 442 -9.25 -12.17 -24.15
N ILE A 443 -10.22 -11.83 -23.29
CA ILE A 443 -11.10 -12.81 -22.62
C ILE A 443 -11.85 -13.64 -23.67
N GLU A 444 -12.45 -13.01 -24.68
CA GLU A 444 -13.18 -13.72 -25.73
C GLU A 444 -12.28 -14.70 -26.51
N LYS A 445 -11.05 -14.29 -26.83
CA LYS A 445 -10.06 -15.16 -27.49
C LYS A 445 -9.63 -16.34 -26.61
N ILE A 446 -9.42 -16.12 -25.32
CA ILE A 446 -9.07 -17.17 -24.36
C ILE A 446 -10.22 -18.17 -24.26
N GLN A 447 -11.45 -17.69 -24.06
CA GLN A 447 -12.64 -18.53 -24.01
C GLN A 447 -12.81 -19.36 -25.30
N ALA A 448 -12.60 -18.76 -26.47
CA ALA A 448 -12.66 -19.48 -27.74
C ALA A 448 -11.60 -20.59 -27.83
N ASN A 449 -10.35 -20.30 -27.45
CA ASN A 449 -9.23 -21.25 -27.46
C ASN A 449 -9.47 -22.42 -26.48
N TYR A 450 -9.90 -22.13 -25.25
CA TYR A 450 -10.18 -23.15 -24.25
C TYR A 450 -11.42 -23.97 -24.58
N LYS A 451 -12.45 -23.36 -25.16
CA LYS A 451 -13.62 -24.08 -25.68
C LYS A 451 -13.23 -25.13 -26.71
N GLU A 452 -12.38 -24.80 -27.68
CA GLU A 452 -11.91 -25.75 -28.69
C GLU A 452 -11.14 -26.92 -28.06
N LYS A 453 -10.21 -26.62 -27.13
CA LYS A 453 -9.45 -27.64 -26.40
C LYS A 453 -10.33 -28.55 -25.54
N LEU A 454 -11.32 -27.98 -24.85
CA LEU A 454 -12.26 -28.71 -24.02
C LEU A 454 -13.17 -29.60 -24.86
N GLU A 455 -13.69 -29.11 -25.99
CA GLU A 455 -14.51 -29.92 -26.91
C GLU A 455 -13.73 -31.12 -27.44
N SER A 456 -12.46 -30.95 -27.80
CA SER A 456 -11.58 -32.05 -28.20
C SER A 456 -11.42 -33.08 -27.07
N LYS A 457 -11.15 -32.63 -25.85
CA LYS A 457 -10.96 -33.51 -24.68
C LYS A 457 -12.25 -34.22 -24.24
N TYR A 458 -13.42 -33.60 -24.37
CA TYR A 458 -14.69 -34.27 -24.09
C TYR A 458 -14.99 -35.40 -25.08
N LYS A 459 -14.68 -35.21 -26.37
CA LYS A 459 -14.78 -36.29 -27.37
C LYS A 459 -13.84 -37.44 -27.05
N GLU A 460 -12.61 -37.13 -26.63
CA GLU A 460 -11.63 -38.13 -26.18
C GLU A 460 -12.13 -38.89 -24.94
N LEU A 461 -12.72 -38.19 -23.98
CA LEU A 461 -13.31 -38.80 -22.78
C LEU A 461 -14.46 -39.74 -23.12
N GLU A 462 -15.35 -39.35 -24.04
CA GLU A 462 -16.49 -40.17 -24.45
C GLU A 462 -16.02 -41.48 -25.12
N LEU A 463 -15.06 -41.37 -26.04
CA LEU A 463 -14.43 -42.53 -26.67
C LEU A 463 -13.82 -43.47 -25.63
N ASN A 464 -13.05 -42.93 -24.68
CA ASN A 464 -12.40 -43.74 -23.66
C ASN A 464 -13.40 -44.33 -22.66
N LYS A 465 -14.51 -43.65 -22.35
CA LYS A 465 -15.60 -44.25 -21.57
C LYS A 465 -16.23 -45.45 -22.28
N ASN A 466 -16.34 -45.42 -23.61
CA ASN A 466 -16.82 -46.56 -24.39
C ASN A 466 -15.79 -47.71 -24.40
N LEU A 467 -14.51 -47.43 -24.67
CA LEU A 467 -13.44 -48.44 -24.64
C LEU A 467 -13.27 -49.09 -23.26
N TYR A 468 -13.47 -48.32 -22.18
CA TYR A 468 -13.44 -48.85 -20.82
C TYR A 468 -14.61 -49.83 -20.57
N ARG A 469 -15.82 -49.51 -21.05
CA ARG A 469 -16.98 -50.42 -20.96
C ARG A 469 -16.76 -51.73 -21.71
N GLU A 470 -15.99 -51.68 -22.80
CA GLU A 470 -15.58 -52.85 -23.59
C GLU A 470 -14.40 -53.62 -22.96
N GLY A 471 -13.83 -53.12 -21.86
CA GLY A 471 -12.69 -53.75 -21.17
C GLY A 471 -11.34 -53.58 -21.88
N LEU A 472 -11.25 -52.68 -22.86
CA LEU A 472 -10.06 -52.48 -23.69
C LEU A 472 -9.02 -51.55 -23.05
N ILE A 473 -9.43 -50.71 -22.10
CA ILE A 473 -8.54 -49.80 -21.37
C ILE A 473 -8.83 -49.82 -19.87
N SER A 474 -7.92 -49.28 -19.06
CA SER A 474 -8.06 -49.21 -17.61
C SER A 474 -8.90 -48.00 -17.16
N GLU A 475 -9.51 -48.10 -15.97
CA GLU A 475 -10.21 -46.97 -15.33
C GLU A 475 -9.27 -45.77 -15.11
N GLN A 476 -7.99 -46.03 -14.87
CA GLN A 476 -6.97 -45.00 -14.68
C GLN A 476 -6.80 -44.14 -15.94
N ALA A 477 -6.91 -44.73 -17.15
CA ALA A 477 -6.82 -43.98 -18.39
C ALA A 477 -7.99 -42.99 -18.56
N VAL A 478 -9.20 -43.37 -18.14
CA VAL A 478 -10.37 -42.48 -18.13
C VAL A 478 -10.17 -41.35 -17.11
N LYS A 479 -9.74 -41.68 -15.90
CA LYS A 479 -9.45 -40.70 -14.83
C LYS A 479 -8.39 -39.67 -15.22
N ASN A 480 -7.37 -40.08 -15.97
CA ASN A 480 -6.33 -39.15 -16.44
C ASN A 480 -6.94 -38.07 -17.36
N ILE A 481 -7.88 -38.43 -18.25
CA ILE A 481 -8.54 -37.46 -19.12
C ILE A 481 -9.51 -36.57 -18.34
N GLU A 482 -10.21 -37.11 -17.35
CA GLU A 482 -11.07 -36.30 -16.47
C GLU A 482 -10.24 -35.26 -15.70
N ASN A 483 -9.05 -35.65 -15.24
CA ASN A 483 -8.10 -34.73 -14.61
C ASN A 483 -7.59 -33.68 -15.60
N ASP A 484 -7.26 -34.05 -16.84
CA ASP A 484 -6.86 -33.09 -17.89
C ASP A 484 -7.94 -32.05 -18.17
N ILE A 485 -9.21 -32.47 -18.25
CA ILE A 485 -10.36 -31.57 -18.43
C ILE A 485 -10.50 -30.63 -17.23
N SER A 486 -10.35 -31.16 -16.00
CA SER A 486 -10.39 -30.36 -14.79
C SER A 486 -9.26 -29.32 -14.77
N ASN A 487 -8.06 -29.72 -15.16
CA ASN A 487 -6.89 -28.82 -15.23
C ASN A 487 -7.08 -27.73 -16.29
N LEU A 488 -7.63 -28.06 -17.47
CA LEU A 488 -7.92 -27.09 -18.52
C LEU A 488 -8.94 -26.04 -18.06
N LYS A 489 -10.00 -26.45 -17.36
CA LYS A 489 -10.99 -25.52 -16.79
C LYS A 489 -10.37 -24.60 -15.73
N ALA A 490 -9.55 -25.17 -14.85
CA ALA A 490 -8.86 -24.38 -13.83
C ALA A 490 -7.91 -23.35 -14.46
N ASN A 491 -7.18 -23.73 -15.51
CA ASN A 491 -6.29 -22.82 -16.23
C ASN A 491 -7.05 -21.71 -16.97
N GLU A 492 -8.17 -22.03 -17.62
CA GLU A 492 -9.06 -21.03 -18.23
C GLU A 492 -9.52 -20.00 -17.19
N GLU A 493 -10.01 -20.48 -16.03
CA GLU A 493 -10.50 -19.62 -14.96
C GLU A 493 -9.39 -18.72 -14.38
N LEU A 494 -8.17 -19.26 -14.20
CA LEU A 494 -7.01 -18.50 -13.74
C LEU A 494 -6.61 -17.39 -14.72
N GLU A 495 -6.56 -17.69 -16.02
CA GLU A 495 -6.25 -16.69 -17.05
C GLU A 495 -7.32 -15.60 -17.11
N ILE A 496 -8.60 -15.95 -17.08
CA ILE A 496 -9.71 -14.99 -17.07
C ILE A 496 -9.66 -14.12 -15.81
N ALA A 497 -9.44 -14.72 -14.63
CA ALA A 497 -9.36 -13.99 -13.37
C ALA A 497 -8.19 -12.98 -13.36
N SER A 498 -7.06 -13.33 -13.99
CA SER A 498 -5.92 -12.43 -14.10
C SER A 498 -6.24 -11.17 -14.92
N ILE A 499 -6.95 -11.34 -16.05
CA ILE A 499 -7.38 -10.23 -16.91
C ILE A 499 -8.46 -9.39 -16.22
N GLN A 500 -9.42 -10.02 -15.53
CA GLN A 500 -10.44 -9.30 -14.77
C GLN A 500 -9.84 -8.45 -13.64
N SER A 501 -8.76 -8.93 -13.00
CA SER A 501 -8.02 -8.14 -12.01
C SER A 501 -7.41 -6.88 -12.63
N GLU A 502 -6.86 -6.99 -13.85
CA GLU A 502 -6.31 -5.85 -14.59
C GLU A 502 -7.41 -4.85 -15.01
N GLN A 503 -8.56 -5.35 -15.46
CA GLN A 503 -9.74 -4.54 -15.74
C GLN A 503 -10.23 -3.77 -14.52
N ALA A 504 -10.23 -4.40 -13.33
CA ALA A 504 -10.61 -3.75 -12.09
C ALA A 504 -9.65 -2.62 -11.71
N LYS A 505 -8.35 -2.77 -11.99
CA LYS A 505 -7.36 -1.69 -11.76
C LYS A 505 -7.62 -0.50 -12.69
N LEU A 506 -7.84 -0.78 -13.98
CA LEU A 506 -8.14 0.27 -14.96
C LEU A 506 -9.45 0.99 -14.66
N SER A 507 -10.50 0.27 -14.23
CA SER A 507 -11.79 0.89 -13.89
C SER A 507 -11.69 1.84 -12.69
N VAL A 508 -10.94 1.45 -11.66
CA VAL A 508 -10.64 2.33 -10.50
C VAL A 508 -9.84 3.56 -10.92
N GLN A 509 -8.87 3.40 -11.84
CA GLN A 509 -8.10 4.53 -12.35
C GLN A 509 -8.97 5.50 -13.15
N ILE A 510 -9.83 4.99 -14.04
CA ILE A 510 -10.80 5.81 -14.79
C ILE A 510 -11.72 6.57 -13.82
N GLU A 511 -12.24 5.91 -12.79
CA GLU A 511 -13.11 6.54 -11.79
C GLU A 511 -12.39 7.65 -11.02
N ASN A 512 -11.16 7.40 -10.57
CA ASN A 512 -10.35 8.39 -9.87
C ASN A 512 -10.05 9.61 -10.76
N ASN A 513 -9.71 9.37 -12.03
CA ASN A 513 -9.46 10.44 -13.00
C ASN A 513 -10.74 11.25 -13.27
N ASN A 514 -11.91 10.60 -13.36
CA ASN A 514 -13.20 11.29 -13.51
C ASN A 514 -13.53 12.16 -12.29
N ARG A 515 -13.32 11.65 -11.07
CA ARG A 515 -13.48 12.45 -9.84
C ARG A 515 -12.52 13.63 -9.79
N HIS A 516 -11.30 13.46 -10.30
CA HIS A 516 -10.33 14.55 -10.39
C HIS A 516 -10.76 15.61 -11.40
N ILE A 517 -11.24 15.19 -12.58
CA ILE A 517 -11.84 16.07 -13.59
C ILE A 517 -13.02 16.87 -13.01
N GLU A 518 -13.88 16.24 -12.22
CA GLU A 518 -15.00 16.93 -11.56
C GLU A 518 -14.52 18.03 -10.59
N ARG A 519 -13.42 17.80 -9.86
CA ARG A 519 -12.83 18.78 -8.94
C ARG A 519 -12.15 19.95 -9.66
N LEU A 520 -11.74 19.77 -10.92
CA LEU A 520 -11.16 20.83 -11.74
C LEU A 520 -12.20 21.83 -12.25
N ASN A 521 -13.49 21.45 -12.23
CA ASN A 521 -14.59 22.37 -12.51
C ASN A 521 -15.04 23.03 -11.21
N ILE A 522 -15.04 24.36 -11.15
CA ILE A 522 -15.49 25.10 -9.97
C ILE A 522 -16.92 25.53 -10.19
N PHE A 523 -17.82 25.13 -9.29
CA PHE A 523 -19.26 25.40 -9.39
C PHE A 523 -19.71 26.45 -8.38
N SER A 524 -20.80 27.17 -8.70
CA SER A 524 -21.44 28.08 -7.76
C SER A 524 -22.09 27.31 -6.61
N PRO A 525 -21.78 27.62 -5.33
CA PRO A 525 -22.38 26.94 -4.19
C PRO A 525 -23.81 27.41 -3.89
N ILE A 526 -24.20 28.57 -4.42
CA ILE A 526 -25.49 29.24 -4.19
C ILE A 526 -26.05 29.86 -5.47
N ASP A 527 -27.35 30.15 -5.46
CA ASP A 527 -27.95 31.10 -6.39
C ASP A 527 -27.55 32.52 -5.95
N GLY A 528 -27.15 33.38 -6.88
CA GLY A 528 -26.77 34.76 -6.55
C GLY A 528 -26.13 35.51 -7.72
N GLU A 529 -25.58 36.68 -7.44
CA GLU A 529 -24.88 37.52 -8.41
C GLU A 529 -23.38 37.53 -8.11
N VAL A 530 -22.56 37.40 -9.16
CA VAL A 530 -21.10 37.41 -9.00
C VAL A 530 -20.65 38.82 -8.61
N SER A 531 -20.25 39.02 -7.35
CA SER A 531 -19.89 40.35 -6.81
C SER A 531 -18.42 40.72 -7.02
N ASN A 532 -17.53 39.73 -7.06
CA ASN A 532 -16.11 39.98 -7.30
C ASN A 532 -15.42 38.76 -7.93
N ILE A 533 -14.46 39.02 -8.83
CA ILE A 533 -13.56 38.03 -9.41
C ILE A 533 -12.14 38.56 -9.19
N SER A 534 -11.38 37.89 -8.32
CA SER A 534 -9.95 38.17 -8.13
C SER A 534 -9.16 36.97 -8.62
N VAL A 535 -8.19 37.21 -9.51
CA VAL A 535 -7.28 36.21 -10.04
C VAL A 535 -5.87 36.74 -9.86
N ASN A 536 -5.03 35.99 -9.15
CA ASN A 536 -3.65 36.31 -8.88
C ASN A 536 -2.74 35.23 -9.47
N PHE A 537 -1.72 35.69 -10.20
CA PHE A 537 -0.76 34.84 -10.88
C PHE A 537 0.55 34.88 -10.11
N ASN A 538 0.88 33.79 -9.39
CA ASN A 538 2.16 33.65 -8.70
C ASN A 538 2.78 32.30 -9.04
N ASP A 539 4.06 32.30 -9.43
CA ASP A 539 4.91 31.10 -9.60
C ASP A 539 4.27 29.94 -10.39
N GLY A 540 3.53 30.25 -11.46
CA GLY A 540 2.90 29.25 -12.33
C GLY A 540 1.66 28.57 -11.75
N VAL A 541 1.15 29.05 -10.62
CA VAL A 541 -0.14 28.67 -10.04
C VAL A 541 -1.07 29.88 -10.09
N ILE A 542 -2.21 29.71 -10.75
CA ILE A 542 -3.26 30.72 -10.78
C ILE A 542 -4.15 30.48 -9.56
N SER A 543 -4.07 31.41 -8.61
CA SER A 543 -4.94 31.42 -7.44
C SER A 543 -6.01 32.48 -7.63
N GLY A 544 -7.25 32.18 -7.32
CA GLY A 544 -8.31 33.16 -7.45
C GLY A 544 -9.41 32.97 -6.44
N SER A 545 -10.18 34.04 -6.24
CA SER A 545 -11.36 34.03 -5.39
C SER A 545 -12.52 34.66 -6.14
N LEU A 546 -13.64 33.95 -6.17
CA LEU A 546 -14.89 34.45 -6.74
C LEU A 546 -15.93 34.57 -5.63
N SER A 547 -16.53 35.74 -5.49
CA SER A 547 -17.59 35.99 -4.52
C SER A 547 -18.94 36.01 -5.20
N VAL A 548 -19.90 35.28 -4.64
CA VAL A 548 -21.31 35.30 -5.05
C VAL A 548 -22.12 35.82 -3.86
N GLU A 549 -23.03 36.75 -4.16
CA GLU A 549 -23.86 37.48 -3.20
C GLU A 549 -25.36 37.36 -3.50
#